data_AF-A0A6G1SWB8-F1
#
_entry.id   AF-A0A6G1SWB8-F1
#
_cell.length_a   1.000
_cell.length_b   1.000
_cell.length_c   1.000
_cell.angle_alpha   90.00
_cell.angle_beta   90.00
_cell.angle_gamma   90.00
#
_symmetry.space_group_name_H-M   'P 1'
#
loop_
_entity.id
_entity.type
_entity.pdbx_description
1 polymer ?
#
loop_
_entity_poly.entity_id
_entity_poly.type
_entity_poly.pdbx_seq_one_letter_code
_entity_poly.pdbx_strand_id
1 'polypeptide(L)'
;MSTATRVDSDPAPAPTTASAVPVQARGAASTVAAPAMSAMAPRMPVPSAASGRRIGLNVTGPSIPFASTLRPTDARDTPCRHAHRLSRPVEAGTTSAILARSTTHRLARDGEEQRMRAEIISIGTEILLGEITDTNASFIASQLPQYGIDLLYVSQVGDNPARLEEVLRRAWERSDVTFATGGLGPTEDDLTRETIAKVLGEALEIDEEQERVVRAFFSRPGASGNMPERNLKQAMLIPSARAVPNPRGTAPGWWVEREGRVIAVMPGPPQEMTRMWQHEIAPELERRSDSILVSRTLKTTGLGEGTVDEMLSPLLSSVNPSIGIYARADGVHARISAKSPTREEAWDLIHPLEERAREILGPSVWGIDDDTLPAAVGRMLRDQGLTLALMESATGGSIASAITDYDGSSDYFKGSLVTYATEAKIELGVPAEIITMHGAISKETAEAMAEAARTHLHADLGIGITGIAGGTEVEDQPPGTMHIALADGSGIEYSHSRYYQGREAAKRRAVLQALSLLRRYLMSRAAGDVP
;
A
#
# COMPACT_ATOMS: atom_id res chain seq x y z
N MET A 1 -43.93 32.32 -41.35
CA MET A 1 -44.90 32.60 -40.26
C MET A 1 -44.19 32.20 -38.97
N SER A 2 -43.48 33.10 -38.28
CA SER A 2 -43.97 33.95 -37.17
C SER A 2 -44.82 33.15 -36.17
N THR A 3 -44.58 33.09 -34.86
CA THR A 3 -43.95 34.06 -33.94
C THR A 3 -43.80 33.41 -32.56
N ALA A 4 -42.83 33.89 -31.79
CA ALA A 4 -42.67 33.66 -30.35
C ALA A 4 -43.62 34.53 -29.50
N THR A 5 -43.93 34.10 -28.27
CA THR A 5 -44.30 34.90 -27.06
C THR A 5 -44.41 33.91 -25.89
N ARG A 6 -43.67 33.94 -24.75
CA ARG A 6 -43.48 34.96 -23.67
C ARG A 6 -44.85 35.51 -23.20
N VAL A 7 -45.24 35.63 -21.92
CA VAL A 7 -44.52 35.78 -20.62
C VAL A 7 -45.58 35.94 -19.49
N ASP A 8 -45.16 35.80 -18.21
CA ASP A 8 -45.76 36.33 -16.95
C ASP A 8 -47.08 35.74 -16.39
N SER A 9 -47.37 35.66 -15.08
CA SER A 9 -46.66 35.97 -13.81
C SER A 9 -47.64 35.68 -12.64
N ASP A 10 -47.19 35.02 -11.56
CA ASP A 10 -47.54 35.14 -10.11
C ASP A 10 -49.01 35.26 -9.60
N PRO A 11 -49.33 35.13 -8.27
CA PRO A 11 -48.48 34.92 -7.09
C PRO A 11 -48.94 33.81 -6.11
N ALA A 12 -48.11 33.51 -5.12
CA ALA A 12 -48.46 32.81 -3.88
C ALA A 12 -49.46 33.62 -3.00
N PRO A 13 -50.14 32.95 -2.06
CA PRO A 13 -49.91 33.33 -0.66
C PRO A 13 -49.78 32.13 0.30
N ALA A 14 -48.81 32.24 1.20
CA ALA A 14 -48.78 31.57 2.51
C ALA A 14 -49.54 32.44 3.54
N PRO A 15 -49.47 32.24 4.87
CA PRO A 15 -49.36 31.04 5.71
C PRO A 15 -50.46 31.02 6.82
N THR A 16 -50.59 29.94 7.59
CA THR A 16 -51.17 29.96 8.96
C THR A 16 -50.68 28.72 9.71
N THR A 17 -49.58 28.86 10.46
CA THR A 17 -49.50 29.03 11.93
C THR A 17 -49.89 27.80 12.77
N ALA A 18 -48.84 27.25 13.39
CA ALA A 18 -48.76 26.81 14.78
C ALA A 18 -49.63 25.64 15.26
N SER A 19 -48.98 24.54 15.67
CA SER A 19 -48.72 24.35 17.10
C SER A 19 -47.74 23.19 17.32
N ALA A 20 -46.59 23.52 17.90
CA ALA A 20 -45.68 22.58 18.52
C ALA A 20 -46.17 22.33 19.96
N VAL A 21 -46.15 21.08 20.41
CA VAL A 21 -46.33 20.72 21.82
C VAL A 21 -45.16 19.83 22.24
N PRO A 22 -44.58 20.04 23.44
CA PRO A 22 -43.19 19.71 23.74
C PRO A 22 -43.05 18.41 24.53
N VAL A 23 -41.90 17.74 24.41
CA VAL A 23 -41.48 16.70 25.36
C VAL A 23 -40.63 17.36 26.43
N GLN A 24 -41.25 17.63 27.58
CA GLN A 24 -40.59 18.15 28.78
C GLN A 24 -39.82 17.06 29.51
N ALA A 25 -38.59 17.42 29.88
CA ALA A 25 -37.85 16.84 30.99
C ALA A 25 -38.57 17.07 32.32
N ARG A 26 -38.58 16.05 33.18
CA ARG A 26 -38.63 16.21 34.64
C ARG A 26 -37.74 15.16 35.29
N GLY A 27 -36.73 15.63 36.02
CA GLY A 27 -36.06 14.85 37.05
C GLY A 27 -36.92 14.77 38.31
N ALA A 28 -36.75 13.70 39.05
CA ALA A 28 -36.99 13.65 40.48
C ALA A 28 -35.97 12.70 41.12
N ALA A 29 -35.28 13.24 42.12
CA ALA A 29 -34.34 12.56 42.98
C ALA A 29 -35.05 11.52 43.86
N SER A 30 -34.35 10.42 44.16
CA SER A 30 -34.63 9.59 45.33
C SER A 30 -33.32 8.97 45.81
N THR A 31 -32.91 9.49 46.94
CA THR A 31 -31.81 9.13 47.85
C THR A 31 -31.93 7.70 48.36
N VAL A 32 -30.90 6.85 48.20
CA VAL A 32 -30.58 5.78 49.17
C VAL A 32 -29.06 5.60 49.22
N ALA A 33 -28.56 5.47 50.45
CA ALA A 33 -27.18 5.56 50.88
C ALA A 33 -26.27 4.37 50.52
N ALA A 34 -24.96 4.65 50.55
CA ALA A 34 -23.85 3.71 50.49
C ALA A 34 -23.86 2.68 51.65
N PRO A 35 -23.04 1.62 51.55
CA PRO A 35 -21.73 1.78 52.20
C PRO A 35 -20.54 1.36 51.33
N ALA A 36 -19.45 2.09 51.55
CA ALA A 36 -18.10 1.77 51.13
C ALA A 36 -17.60 0.52 51.87
N MET A 37 -16.97 -0.41 51.13
CA MET A 37 -16.02 -1.35 51.70
C MET A 37 -14.64 -1.14 51.08
N SER A 38 -13.73 -0.84 52.00
CA SER A 38 -12.29 -0.70 51.86
C SER A 38 -11.66 -2.05 51.54
N ALA A 39 -10.75 -2.09 50.56
CA ALA A 39 -9.76 -3.15 50.44
C ALA A 39 -8.41 -2.51 50.05
N MET A 40 -7.60 -2.27 51.08
CA MET A 40 -6.19 -1.91 51.00
C MET A 40 -5.41 -3.05 50.33
N ALA A 41 -4.64 -2.74 49.29
CA ALA A 41 -3.47 -3.52 48.90
C ALA A 41 -2.22 -2.64 49.10
N PRO A 42 -1.14 -3.16 49.73
CA PRO A 42 -0.09 -2.33 50.28
C PRO A 42 0.87 -1.82 49.21
N ARG A 43 1.19 -0.52 49.30
CA ARG A 43 2.31 0.11 48.61
C ARG A 43 3.63 -0.43 49.19
N MET A 44 4.45 -1.03 48.33
CA MET A 44 5.85 -1.35 48.63
C MET A 44 6.67 -0.05 48.77
N PRO A 45 7.55 0.07 49.78
CA PRO A 45 8.31 1.28 50.02
C PRO A 45 9.54 1.37 49.11
N VAL A 46 9.72 2.55 48.51
CA VAL A 46 10.99 3.01 47.95
C VAL A 46 11.83 3.59 49.10
N PRO A 47 13.08 3.19 49.33
CA PRO A 47 13.98 3.93 50.19
C PRO A 47 14.85 4.87 49.37
N SER A 48 14.78 6.17 49.70
CA SER A 48 15.89 7.10 49.47
C SER A 48 16.64 7.28 50.79
N ALA A 49 17.97 7.26 50.74
CA ALA A 49 18.87 8.16 51.47
C ALA A 49 20.32 7.72 51.29
N ALA A 50 21.15 8.69 50.95
CA ALA A 50 22.60 8.61 50.88
C ALA A 50 23.25 8.41 52.26
N SER A 51 24.36 7.67 52.32
CA SER A 51 25.56 8.07 53.07
C SER A 51 26.74 7.19 52.65
N GLY A 52 27.90 7.82 52.41
CA GLY A 52 29.11 7.14 51.97
C GLY A 52 29.93 6.56 53.12
N ARG A 53 30.70 5.51 52.82
CA ARG A 53 32.10 5.36 53.25
C ARG A 53 32.79 4.23 52.48
N ARG A 54 34.08 4.46 52.20
CA ARG A 54 35.06 3.62 51.48
C ARG A 54 35.45 2.35 52.25
N ILE A 55 36.26 1.53 51.55
CA ILE A 55 37.03 0.31 51.90
C ILE A 55 36.34 -0.93 51.30
N GLY A 56 36.93 -1.82 50.50
CA GLY A 56 38.28 -2.03 49.97
C GLY A 56 38.43 -3.50 49.52
N LEU A 57 39.13 -3.71 48.40
CA LEU A 57 39.81 -4.93 47.91
C LEU A 57 39.08 -6.10 47.22
N ASN A 58 39.56 -6.32 45.97
CA ASN A 58 39.90 -7.55 45.24
C ASN A 58 38.84 -8.61 44.89
N VAL A 59 38.62 -8.82 43.58
CA VAL A 59 38.77 -10.13 42.91
C VAL A 59 39.24 -9.93 41.46
N THR A 60 40.20 -10.76 41.05
CA THR A 60 40.90 -10.90 39.77
C THR A 60 40.10 -11.65 38.68
N GLY A 61 40.33 -11.33 37.40
CA GLY A 61 39.96 -12.15 36.24
C GLY A 61 40.48 -11.53 34.92
N PRO A 62 41.20 -12.27 34.05
CA PRO A 62 42.14 -11.66 33.11
C PRO A 62 41.57 -11.37 31.71
N SER A 63 42.14 -10.33 31.10
CA SER A 63 41.98 -9.84 29.74
C SER A 63 43.04 -10.44 28.80
N ILE A 64 42.67 -10.72 27.56
CA ILE A 64 43.59 -11.09 26.46
C ILE A 64 43.44 -10.05 25.33
N PRO A 65 44.54 -9.42 24.86
CA PRO A 65 44.50 -8.47 23.76
C PRO A 65 44.90 -9.09 22.40
N PHE A 66 44.49 -8.38 21.35
CA PHE A 66 44.87 -8.54 19.95
C PHE A 66 46.39 -8.33 19.73
N ALA A 67 47.01 -9.14 18.88
CA ALA A 67 48.25 -8.78 18.18
C ALA A 67 48.41 -9.54 16.85
N SER A 68 49.00 -8.82 15.91
CA SER A 68 49.17 -9.07 14.48
C SER A 68 50.45 -9.85 14.11
N THR A 69 50.53 -10.21 12.82
CA THR A 69 51.71 -10.55 12.00
C THR A 69 52.34 -11.95 12.14
N LEU A 70 52.39 -12.73 11.05
CA LEU A 70 53.61 -12.97 10.24
C LEU A 70 53.37 -13.95 9.07
N ARG A 71 54.30 -13.87 8.13
CA ARG A 71 54.35 -14.37 6.74
C ARG A 71 54.97 -15.80 6.63
N PRO A 72 55.11 -16.37 5.41
CA PRO A 72 55.04 -17.81 5.10
C PRO A 72 56.42 -18.48 4.92
N THR A 73 56.46 -19.81 4.73
CA THR A 73 57.43 -20.50 3.84
C THR A 73 57.08 -21.98 3.58
N ASP A 74 57.45 -22.41 2.37
CA ASP A 74 57.38 -23.73 1.74
C ASP A 74 57.97 -24.94 2.49
N ALA A 75 57.48 -26.14 2.16
CA ALA A 75 58.31 -27.34 1.99
C ALA A 75 57.65 -28.34 1.01
N ARG A 76 58.48 -28.91 0.13
CA ARG A 76 58.16 -29.74 -1.03
C ARG A 76 58.20 -31.26 -0.76
N ASP A 77 57.71 -31.98 -1.78
CA ASP A 77 58.18 -33.29 -2.32
C ASP A 77 57.44 -34.62 -1.97
N THR A 78 56.47 -34.96 -2.83
CA THR A 78 56.28 -36.18 -3.70
C THR A 78 56.47 -37.63 -3.21
N PRO A 79 56.10 -38.70 -3.98
CA PRO A 79 55.11 -38.89 -5.09
C PRO A 79 54.29 -40.22 -5.03
N CYS A 80 53.21 -40.38 -5.83
CA CYS A 80 53.07 -41.44 -6.88
C CYS A 80 51.62 -41.72 -7.37
N ARG A 81 51.43 -41.49 -8.68
CA ARG A 81 50.81 -42.32 -9.74
C ARG A 81 49.43 -42.97 -9.50
N HIS A 82 48.43 -42.66 -10.37
CA HIS A 82 47.99 -43.54 -11.47
C HIS A 82 47.12 -42.81 -12.53
N ALA A 83 47.56 -42.99 -13.78
CA ALA A 83 46.98 -42.84 -15.13
C ALA A 83 45.62 -42.15 -15.41
N HIS A 84 45.71 -41.16 -16.31
CA HIS A 84 44.67 -40.67 -17.22
C HIS A 84 44.34 -41.66 -18.35
N ARG A 85 43.07 -41.66 -18.80
CA ARG A 85 42.74 -41.71 -20.24
C ARG A 85 41.52 -40.84 -20.54
N LEU A 86 41.69 -40.02 -21.57
CA LEU A 86 40.84 -38.92 -22.04
C LEU A 86 39.56 -39.40 -22.73
N SER A 87 38.45 -38.66 -22.57
CA SER A 87 37.42 -38.44 -23.59
C SER A 87 36.66 -37.14 -23.29
N ARG A 88 36.52 -36.30 -24.32
CA ARG A 88 36.01 -34.91 -24.34
C ARG A 88 34.62 -34.72 -23.68
N PRO A 89 34.34 -33.58 -23.02
CA PRO A 89 32.98 -33.08 -22.88
C PRO A 89 32.59 -32.17 -24.06
N VAL A 90 31.37 -32.40 -24.52
CA VAL A 90 30.59 -31.63 -25.49
C VAL A 90 30.29 -30.24 -24.92
N GLU A 91 30.33 -29.22 -25.77
CA GLU A 91 29.98 -27.83 -25.46
C GLU A 91 28.56 -27.74 -24.89
N ALA A 92 28.44 -27.25 -23.65
CA ALA A 92 27.17 -26.87 -23.05
C ALA A 92 26.82 -25.43 -23.48
N GLY A 93 25.69 -25.31 -24.16
CA GLY A 93 25.12 -24.06 -24.64
C GLY A 93 24.86 -23.05 -23.53
N THR A 94 25.06 -21.80 -23.91
CA THR A 94 24.94 -20.60 -23.10
C THR A 94 23.51 -20.44 -22.57
N THR A 95 23.35 -20.46 -21.26
CA THR A 95 22.09 -20.09 -20.58
C THR A 95 21.84 -18.60 -20.82
N SER A 96 20.87 -18.28 -21.67
CA SER A 96 20.46 -16.91 -21.93
C SER A 96 19.71 -16.38 -20.71
N ALA A 97 20.33 -15.44 -19.98
CA ALA A 97 19.67 -14.66 -18.95
C ALA A 97 18.68 -13.71 -19.64
N ILE A 98 17.39 -14.03 -19.56
CA ILE A 98 16.30 -13.17 -20.04
C ILE A 98 16.22 -11.96 -19.09
N LEU A 99 16.89 -10.87 -19.49
CA LEU A 99 16.67 -9.56 -18.89
C LEU A 99 15.25 -9.10 -19.25
N ALA A 100 14.42 -8.91 -18.24
CA ALA A 100 13.16 -8.19 -18.32
C ALA A 100 13.39 -6.82 -18.99
N ARG A 101 12.92 -6.66 -20.22
CA ARG A 101 12.98 -5.39 -20.94
C ARG A 101 11.92 -4.46 -20.35
N SER A 102 12.33 -3.50 -19.52
CA SER A 102 11.40 -2.46 -19.05
C SER A 102 10.87 -1.67 -20.26
N THR A 103 9.58 -1.79 -20.51
CA THR A 103 8.89 -1.16 -21.66
C THR A 103 8.67 0.34 -21.49
N THR A 104 8.94 0.91 -20.31
CA THR A 104 9.07 2.37 -20.16
C THR A 104 10.13 2.95 -21.10
N HIS A 105 11.13 2.17 -21.50
CA HIS A 105 12.14 2.61 -22.46
C HIS A 105 11.68 2.65 -23.93
N ARG A 106 10.57 2.00 -24.31
CA ARG A 106 10.18 1.91 -25.73
C ARG A 106 9.42 3.15 -26.22
N LEU A 107 8.67 3.81 -25.32
CA LEU A 107 8.05 5.13 -25.56
C LEU A 107 9.04 6.31 -25.45
N ALA A 108 10.30 6.05 -25.12
CA ALA A 108 11.31 7.07 -24.78
C ALA A 108 12.36 7.31 -25.88
N ARG A 109 12.25 6.69 -27.05
CA ARG A 109 13.32 6.74 -28.08
C ARG A 109 13.03 7.55 -29.33
N ASP A 110 11.80 8.01 -29.54
CA ASP A 110 11.46 8.84 -30.69
C ASP A 110 11.20 10.28 -30.21
N GLY A 111 12.23 11.13 -30.34
CA GLY A 111 12.20 12.59 -30.13
C GLY A 111 12.79 13.06 -28.79
N GLU A 112 13.98 13.68 -28.82
CA GLU A 112 14.42 14.62 -27.77
C GLU A 112 13.57 15.91 -27.82
N GLU A 113 12.25 15.78 -27.66
CA GLU A 113 11.41 16.91 -27.27
C GLU A 113 11.71 17.20 -25.80
N GLN A 114 12.00 18.46 -25.46
CA GLN A 114 12.34 18.90 -24.10
C GLN A 114 11.22 18.52 -23.12
N ARG A 115 11.36 17.37 -22.46
CA ARG A 115 10.50 16.98 -21.34
C ARG A 115 10.81 17.84 -20.12
N MET A 116 9.77 18.24 -19.41
CA MET A 116 9.92 18.95 -18.14
C MET A 116 10.71 18.08 -17.16
N ARG A 117 11.78 18.65 -16.60
CA ARG A 117 12.69 17.95 -15.68
C ARG A 117 12.29 18.24 -14.25
N ALA A 118 12.12 17.18 -13.47
CA ALA A 118 11.75 17.26 -12.07
C ALA A 118 12.86 16.81 -11.12
N GLU A 119 12.81 17.36 -9.92
CA GLU A 119 13.55 16.90 -8.74
C GLU A 119 12.62 16.81 -7.53
N ILE A 120 12.86 15.83 -6.66
CA ILE A 120 12.15 15.68 -5.38
C ILE A 120 13.14 15.90 -4.24
N ILE A 121 12.74 16.68 -3.23
CA ILE A 121 13.48 16.91 -2.00
C ILE A 121 12.60 16.49 -0.82
N SER A 122 13.02 15.47 -0.09
CA SER A 122 12.39 15.08 1.17
C SER A 122 13.16 15.70 2.33
N ILE A 123 12.45 16.45 3.16
CA ILE A 123 13.00 17.27 4.23
C ILE A 123 12.54 16.66 5.57
N GLY A 124 13.51 16.21 6.36
CA GLY A 124 13.27 15.65 7.69
C GLY A 124 14.47 14.85 8.19
N THR A 125 14.93 15.15 9.40
CA THR A 125 16.06 14.46 10.03
C THR A 125 15.75 12.99 10.33
N GLU A 126 14.51 12.69 10.70
CA GLU A 126 13.97 11.35 10.95
C GLU A 126 14.04 10.43 9.71
N ILE A 127 14.00 11.00 8.50
CA ILE A 127 14.19 10.26 7.25
C ILE A 127 15.64 9.80 7.14
N LEU A 128 16.59 10.68 7.42
CA LEU A 128 18.03 10.37 7.37
C LEU A 128 18.47 9.40 8.48
N LEU A 129 17.79 9.44 9.63
CA LEU A 129 18.00 8.49 10.73
C LEU A 129 17.35 7.12 10.45
N GLY A 130 16.53 7.00 9.41
CA GLY A 130 15.82 5.77 9.07
C GLY A 130 14.70 5.41 10.04
N GLU A 131 14.24 6.37 10.86
CA GLU A 131 13.11 6.19 11.78
C GLU A 131 11.79 6.07 11.02
N ILE A 132 11.70 6.76 9.88
CA ILE A 132 10.61 6.64 8.93
C ILE A 132 11.14 6.33 7.52
N THR A 133 10.39 5.52 6.79
CA THR A 133 10.65 5.31 5.36
C THR A 133 9.98 6.43 4.56
N ASP A 134 10.74 7.05 3.67
CA ASP A 134 10.24 8.09 2.76
C ASP A 134 9.30 7.51 1.71
N THR A 135 8.01 7.47 2.05
CA THR A 135 6.93 7.05 1.16
C THR A 135 6.43 8.20 0.28
N ASN A 136 6.71 9.46 0.65
CA ASN A 136 6.25 10.64 -0.07
C ASN A 136 6.98 10.79 -1.41
N ALA A 137 8.31 10.69 -1.42
CA ALA A 137 9.07 10.76 -2.66
C ALA A 137 8.69 9.61 -3.60
N SER A 138 8.48 8.41 -3.06
CA SER A 138 8.03 7.25 -3.84
C SER A 138 6.65 7.49 -4.46
N PHE A 139 5.72 8.06 -3.69
CA PHE A 139 4.41 8.46 -4.20
C PHE A 139 4.56 9.48 -5.32
N ILE A 140 5.19 10.64 -5.09
CA ILE A 140 5.34 11.69 -6.11
C ILE A 140 6.02 11.15 -7.37
N ALA A 141 7.12 10.41 -7.22
CA ALA A 141 7.84 9.80 -8.34
C ALA A 141 6.96 8.87 -9.18
N SER A 142 6.04 8.13 -8.54
CA SER A 142 5.09 7.26 -9.26
C SER A 142 4.06 8.04 -10.08
N GLN A 143 3.81 9.31 -9.72
CA GLN A 143 2.80 10.16 -10.35
C GLN A 143 3.35 10.96 -11.53
N LEU A 144 4.62 11.35 -11.51
CA LEU A 144 5.22 12.21 -12.55
C LEU A 144 5.14 11.66 -14.00
N PRO A 145 5.32 10.35 -14.26
CA PRO A 145 5.23 9.81 -15.60
C PRO A 145 3.91 10.13 -16.31
N GLN A 146 2.80 10.23 -15.55
CA GLN A 146 1.47 10.51 -16.11
C GLN A 146 1.34 11.92 -16.71
N TYR A 147 2.27 12.82 -16.37
CA TYR A 147 2.32 14.19 -16.89
C TYR A 147 3.48 14.41 -17.87
N GLY A 148 4.17 13.33 -18.31
CA GLY A 148 5.33 13.44 -19.19
C GLY A 148 6.53 14.13 -18.54
N ILE A 149 6.60 14.16 -17.20
CA ILE A 149 7.65 14.81 -16.43
C ILE A 149 8.73 13.77 -16.11
N ASP A 150 9.97 14.07 -16.48
CA ASP A 150 11.12 13.20 -16.22
C ASP A 150 11.75 13.55 -14.87
N LEU A 151 11.66 12.62 -13.92
CA LEU A 151 12.32 12.74 -12.62
C LEU A 151 13.81 12.43 -12.74
N LEU A 152 14.66 13.42 -12.51
CA LEU A 152 16.12 13.27 -12.63
C LEU A 152 16.82 12.99 -11.31
N TYR A 153 16.30 13.56 -10.21
CA TYR A 153 16.93 13.48 -8.90
C TYR A 153 15.91 13.33 -7.78
N VAL A 154 16.26 12.53 -6.77
CA VAL A 154 15.58 12.47 -5.48
C VAL A 154 16.64 12.68 -4.41
N SER A 155 16.44 13.70 -3.58
CA SER A 155 17.37 14.11 -2.52
C SER A 155 16.67 14.02 -1.18
N GLN A 156 17.35 13.51 -0.16
CA GLN A 156 16.89 13.54 1.23
C GLN A 156 17.82 14.43 2.04
N VAL A 157 17.26 15.33 2.83
CA VAL A 157 18.01 16.32 3.60
C VAL A 157 17.38 16.50 4.98
N GLY A 158 18.21 16.62 6.01
CA GLY A 158 17.74 16.92 7.37
C GLY A 158 17.47 18.41 7.55
N ASP A 159 16.98 18.77 8.73
CA ASP A 159 16.52 20.13 9.09
C ASP A 159 17.67 21.10 9.40
N ASN A 160 18.74 21.05 8.62
CA ASN A 160 19.86 21.97 8.72
C ASN A 160 19.75 23.06 7.63
N PRO A 161 19.62 24.34 8.01
CA PRO A 161 19.33 25.41 7.05
C PRO A 161 20.39 25.54 5.94
N ALA A 162 21.68 25.36 6.26
CA ALA A 162 22.74 25.48 5.25
C ALA A 162 22.70 24.34 4.22
N ARG A 163 22.41 23.11 4.67
CA ARG A 163 22.28 21.94 3.76
C ARG A 163 21.00 22.04 2.93
N LEU A 164 19.90 22.45 3.55
CA LEU A 164 18.63 22.63 2.86
C LEU A 164 18.75 23.72 1.78
N GLU A 165 19.43 24.84 2.09
CA GLU A 165 19.69 25.91 1.12
C GLU A 165 20.52 25.43 -0.06
N GLU A 166 21.59 24.65 0.19
CA GLU A 166 22.43 24.08 -0.86
C GLU A 166 21.61 23.18 -1.80
N VAL A 167 20.80 22.27 -1.25
CA VAL A 167 19.98 21.34 -2.03
C VAL A 167 18.91 22.08 -2.83
N LEU A 168 18.19 23.02 -2.20
CA LEU A 168 17.17 23.83 -2.87
C LEU A 168 17.75 24.68 -3.99
N ARG A 169 18.91 25.33 -3.77
CA ARG A 169 19.58 26.13 -4.81
C ARG A 169 19.96 25.27 -6.01
N ARG A 170 20.55 24.10 -5.78
CA ARG A 170 20.91 23.17 -6.87
C ARG A 170 19.68 22.69 -7.64
N ALA A 171 18.60 22.34 -6.94
CA ALA A 171 17.36 21.92 -7.58
C ALA A 171 16.75 23.05 -8.41
N TRP A 172 16.70 24.27 -7.85
CA TRP A 172 16.24 25.46 -8.55
C TRP A 172 17.06 25.74 -9.83
N GLU A 173 18.37 25.55 -9.82
CA GLU A 173 19.25 25.85 -10.96
C GLU A 173 19.07 24.89 -12.15
N ARG A 174 18.78 23.62 -11.90
CA ARG A 174 18.87 22.55 -12.91
C ARG A 174 17.54 21.88 -13.29
N SER A 175 16.48 22.13 -12.53
CA SER A 175 15.18 21.51 -12.72
C SER A 175 14.13 22.55 -13.12
N ASP A 176 13.17 22.13 -13.93
CA ASP A 176 12.05 22.99 -14.36
C ASP A 176 10.96 23.00 -13.27
N VAL A 177 10.80 21.88 -12.56
CA VAL A 177 9.94 21.75 -11.38
C VAL A 177 10.66 21.04 -10.23
N THR A 178 10.51 21.55 -9.01
CA THR A 178 11.01 20.93 -7.79
C THR A 178 9.86 20.64 -6.85
N PHE A 179 9.74 19.39 -6.40
CA PHE A 179 8.78 18.99 -5.37
C PHE A 179 9.50 18.86 -4.03
N ALA A 180 9.04 19.57 -3.01
CA ALA A 180 9.59 19.46 -1.67
C ALA A 180 8.52 18.94 -0.71
N THR A 181 8.87 18.02 0.19
CA THR A 181 7.96 17.54 1.25
C THR A 181 8.61 17.66 2.62
N GLY A 182 7.87 18.21 3.59
CA GLY A 182 8.35 18.38 4.97
C GLY A 182 8.82 19.81 5.31
N GLY A 183 9.07 20.05 6.60
CA GLY A 183 9.54 21.33 7.14
C GLY A 183 8.57 22.51 7.00
N LEU A 184 7.26 22.26 6.94
CA LEU A 184 6.20 23.28 6.85
C LEU A 184 5.46 23.54 8.17
N GLY A 185 5.80 22.80 9.21
CA GLY A 185 5.20 22.91 10.53
C GLY A 185 5.54 24.23 11.22
N PRO A 186 5.05 24.42 12.46
CA PRO A 186 5.29 25.65 13.21
C PRO A 186 6.63 25.65 13.95
N THR A 187 7.39 24.56 14.01
CA THR A 187 8.54 24.42 14.91
C THR A 187 9.79 25.18 14.42
N GLU A 188 10.90 25.08 15.16
CA GLU A 188 12.16 25.76 14.85
C GLU A 188 12.92 25.05 13.74
N ASP A 189 12.73 23.74 13.68
CA ASP A 189 13.35 22.87 12.70
C ASP A 189 12.61 22.91 11.35
N ASP A 190 11.36 23.40 11.33
CA ASP A 190 10.58 23.61 10.11
C ASP A 190 11.08 24.82 9.30
N LEU A 191 12.12 24.65 8.48
CA LEU A 191 12.84 25.76 7.83
C LEU A 191 12.58 25.90 6.32
N THR A 192 11.64 25.14 5.76
CA THR A 192 11.47 25.04 4.30
C THR A 192 11.07 26.38 3.67
N ARG A 193 10.10 27.10 4.24
CA ARG A 193 9.61 28.38 3.69
C ARG A 193 10.68 29.46 3.75
N GLU A 194 11.35 29.56 4.89
CA GLU A 194 12.44 30.49 5.17
C GLU A 194 13.62 30.24 4.23
N THR A 195 13.94 28.98 3.96
CA THR A 195 15.03 28.62 3.05
C THR A 195 14.70 28.92 1.60
N ILE A 196 13.47 28.66 1.15
CA ILE A 196 13.01 29.02 -0.21
C ILE A 196 13.06 30.54 -0.40
N ALA A 197 12.56 31.31 0.56
CA ALA A 197 12.61 32.76 0.56
C ALA A 197 14.06 33.27 0.40
N LYS A 198 14.99 32.68 1.16
CA LYS A 198 16.42 33.00 1.06
C LYS A 198 17.04 32.64 -0.29
N VAL A 199 16.71 31.47 -0.84
CA VAL A 199 17.23 31.01 -2.14
C VAL A 199 16.76 31.93 -3.27
N LEU A 200 15.52 32.40 -3.22
CA LEU A 200 14.95 33.29 -4.23
C LEU A 200 15.23 34.78 -3.97
N GLY A 201 15.76 35.12 -2.79
CA GLY A 201 16.02 36.50 -2.39
C GLY A 201 14.74 37.32 -2.19
N GLU A 202 13.67 36.68 -1.69
CA GLU A 202 12.37 37.29 -1.46
C GLU A 202 12.07 37.39 0.04
N ALA A 203 11.36 38.45 0.44
CA ALA A 203 10.95 38.66 1.83
C ALA A 203 9.70 37.86 2.16
N LEU A 204 9.69 37.23 3.34
CA LEU A 204 8.51 36.60 3.92
C LEU A 204 7.60 37.67 4.52
N GLU A 205 6.33 37.65 4.15
CA GLU A 205 5.30 38.52 4.72
C GLU A 205 4.10 37.67 5.15
N ILE A 206 3.41 38.11 6.20
CA ILE A 206 2.18 37.46 6.65
C ILE A 206 1.08 37.75 5.63
N ASP A 207 0.50 36.68 5.08
CA ASP A 207 -0.69 36.78 4.25
C ASP A 207 -1.95 36.77 5.13
N GLU A 208 -2.76 37.82 5.02
CA GLU A 208 -3.97 37.99 5.85
C GLU A 208 -5.03 36.91 5.61
N GLU A 209 -5.08 36.31 4.41
CA GLU A 209 -5.98 35.20 4.12
C GLU A 209 -5.49 33.91 4.80
N GLN A 210 -4.21 33.59 4.67
CA GLN A 210 -3.63 32.42 5.33
C GLN A 210 -3.69 32.56 6.86
N GLU A 211 -3.49 33.75 7.41
CA GLU A 211 -3.65 33.99 8.85
C GLU A 211 -5.08 33.65 9.29
N ARG A 212 -6.09 34.10 8.54
CA ARG A 212 -7.49 33.76 8.82
C ARG A 212 -7.73 32.25 8.74
N VAL A 213 -7.15 31.56 7.75
CA VAL A 213 -7.29 30.10 7.58
C VAL A 213 -6.69 29.36 8.77
N VAL A 214 -5.46 29.70 9.18
CA VAL A 214 -4.80 29.06 10.33
C VAL A 214 -5.60 29.32 11.61
N ARG A 215 -6.03 30.57 11.86
CA ARG A 215 -6.87 30.91 13.03
C ARG A 215 -8.21 30.16 13.04
N ALA A 216 -8.85 30.03 11.88
CA ALA A 216 -10.09 29.28 11.73
C ALA A 216 -9.91 27.79 12.04
N PHE A 217 -8.76 27.20 11.71
CA PHE A 217 -8.45 25.81 12.04
C PHE A 217 -8.48 25.57 13.57
N PHE A 218 -7.87 26.47 14.35
CA PHE A 218 -7.87 26.39 15.83
C PHE A 218 -9.21 26.74 16.48
N SER A 219 -10.16 27.26 15.69
CA SER A 219 -11.52 27.61 16.14
C SER A 219 -12.55 26.52 15.87
N ARG A 220 -12.14 25.38 15.28
CA ARG A 220 -13.05 24.26 14.97
C ARG A 220 -13.57 23.57 16.25
N PRO A 221 -14.79 22.99 16.23
CA PRO A 221 -15.27 22.18 17.34
C PRO A 221 -14.27 21.07 17.70
N GLY A 222 -13.85 21.01 18.97
CA GLY A 222 -12.86 20.06 19.46
C GLY A 222 -11.39 20.52 19.37
N ALA A 223 -11.11 21.69 18.79
CA ALA A 223 -9.78 22.31 18.84
C ALA A 223 -9.54 23.00 20.19
N SER A 224 -8.27 23.32 20.48
CA SER A 224 -7.86 24.00 21.72
C SER A 224 -8.49 25.39 21.92
N GLY A 225 -9.01 26.01 20.85
CA GLY A 225 -9.56 27.37 20.86
C GLY A 225 -8.51 28.49 20.98
N ASN A 226 -7.27 28.15 21.36
CA ASN A 226 -6.14 29.08 21.45
C ASN A 226 -5.03 28.66 20.49
N MET A 227 -4.72 29.53 19.53
CA MET A 227 -3.65 29.31 18.56
C MET A 227 -2.32 29.84 19.11
N PRO A 228 -1.27 29.00 19.22
CA PRO A 228 0.06 29.49 19.56
C PRO A 228 0.56 30.52 18.53
N GLU A 229 1.23 31.59 18.99
CA GLU A 229 1.73 32.66 18.12
C GLU A 229 2.70 32.13 17.05
N ARG A 230 3.47 31.09 17.39
CA ARG A 230 4.40 30.41 16.50
C ARG A 230 3.73 29.85 15.23
N ASN A 231 2.45 29.51 15.28
CA ASN A 231 1.70 29.03 14.11
C ASN A 231 1.45 30.13 13.06
N LEU A 232 1.58 31.42 13.42
CA LEU A 232 1.50 32.52 12.44
C LEU A 232 2.56 32.38 11.34
N LYS A 233 3.69 31.73 11.64
CA LYS A 233 4.71 31.48 10.61
C LYS A 233 4.19 30.65 9.43
N GLN A 234 3.14 29.86 9.65
CA GLN A 234 2.50 29.06 8.62
C GLN A 234 1.64 29.87 7.64
N ALA A 235 1.33 31.13 8.00
CA ALA A 235 0.63 32.09 7.16
C ALA A 235 1.57 33.00 6.36
N MET A 236 2.89 32.84 6.50
CA MET A 236 3.83 33.64 5.70
C MET A 236 3.90 33.14 4.26
N LEU A 237 4.02 34.07 3.31
CA LEU A 237 4.25 33.86 1.88
C LEU A 237 5.40 34.74 1.40
N ILE A 238 5.96 34.39 0.24
CA ILE A 238 6.81 35.28 -0.57
C ILE A 238 6.02 35.76 -1.80
N PRO A 239 6.38 36.88 -2.45
CA PRO A 239 5.65 37.40 -3.61
C PRO A 239 5.44 36.41 -4.77
N SER A 240 6.41 35.52 -5.02
CA SER A 240 6.29 34.48 -6.07
C SER A 240 5.49 33.24 -5.64
N ALA A 241 5.07 33.16 -4.38
CA ALA A 241 4.37 32.00 -3.84
C ALA A 241 2.86 32.21 -3.75
N ARG A 242 2.12 31.22 -4.23
CA ARG A 242 0.69 31.04 -3.93
C ARG A 242 0.53 29.95 -2.86
N ALA A 243 -0.32 30.20 -1.87
CA ALA A 243 -0.70 29.18 -0.91
C ALA A 243 -1.48 28.03 -1.57
N VAL A 244 -1.14 26.80 -1.22
CA VAL A 244 -1.85 25.59 -1.62
C VAL A 244 -2.68 25.07 -0.44
N PRO A 245 -4.02 25.02 -0.57
CA PRO A 245 -4.90 24.69 0.55
C PRO A 245 -4.61 23.34 1.21
N ASN A 246 -4.57 23.33 2.54
CA ASN A 246 -4.48 22.12 3.35
C ASN A 246 -5.60 22.09 4.39
N PRO A 247 -6.76 21.47 4.10
CA PRO A 247 -7.85 21.40 5.07
C PRO A 247 -7.65 20.34 6.16
N ARG A 248 -6.67 19.44 5.98
CA ARG A 248 -6.34 18.35 6.93
C ARG A 248 -5.31 18.77 7.99
N GLY A 249 -4.52 19.81 7.73
CA GLY A 249 -3.55 20.37 8.68
C GLY A 249 -3.60 21.89 8.76
N THR A 250 -2.71 22.48 9.55
CA THR A 250 -2.60 23.95 9.68
C THR A 250 -1.66 24.56 8.65
N ALA A 251 -0.74 23.78 8.09
CA ALA A 251 0.29 24.26 7.18
C ALA A 251 -0.21 24.24 5.74
N PRO A 252 -0.46 25.39 5.08
CA PRO A 252 -0.65 25.40 3.64
C PRO A 252 0.65 25.01 2.94
N GLY A 253 0.52 24.31 1.81
CA GLY A 253 1.64 24.11 0.89
C GLY A 253 1.95 25.40 0.13
N TRP A 254 3.02 25.40 -0.65
CA TRP A 254 3.39 26.52 -1.51
C TRP A 254 3.49 26.07 -2.97
N TRP A 255 2.95 26.88 -3.87
CA TRP A 255 3.25 26.84 -5.28
C TRP A 255 4.02 28.10 -5.64
N VAL A 256 5.33 27.98 -5.81
CA VAL A 256 6.22 29.09 -6.12
C VAL A 256 6.53 29.06 -7.60
N GLU A 257 6.36 30.18 -8.30
CA GLU A 257 6.65 30.29 -9.72
C GLU A 257 7.45 31.54 -10.03
N ARG A 258 8.63 31.35 -10.62
CA ARG A 258 9.51 32.46 -11.00
C ARG A 258 10.46 32.01 -12.11
N GLU A 259 10.71 32.90 -13.07
CA GLU A 259 11.66 32.66 -14.18
C GLU A 259 11.37 31.36 -14.97
N GLY A 260 10.09 31.00 -15.10
CA GLY A 260 9.66 29.78 -15.79
C GLY A 260 9.89 28.48 -15.02
N ARG A 261 10.30 28.56 -13.74
CA ARG A 261 10.55 27.42 -12.86
C ARG A 261 9.55 27.38 -11.73
N VAL A 262 9.31 26.17 -11.22
CA VAL A 262 8.31 25.91 -10.17
C VAL A 262 8.95 25.22 -8.97
N ILE A 263 8.58 25.65 -7.75
CA ILE A 263 8.77 24.86 -6.52
C ILE A 263 7.39 24.59 -5.92
N ALA A 264 7.01 23.31 -5.85
CA ALA A 264 5.79 22.85 -5.19
C ALA A 264 6.15 22.21 -3.84
N VAL A 265 5.76 22.87 -2.75
CA VAL A 265 6.05 22.42 -1.37
C VAL A 265 4.80 21.84 -0.74
N MET A 266 4.91 20.64 -0.20
CA MET A 266 3.83 19.89 0.43
C MET A 266 4.19 19.51 1.88
N PRO A 267 3.19 19.25 2.73
CA PRO A 267 3.41 18.82 4.11
C PRO A 267 4.08 17.44 4.20
N GLY A 268 4.74 17.16 5.33
CA GLY A 268 5.41 15.87 5.58
C GLY A 268 4.44 14.68 5.79
N PRO A 269 3.34 14.82 6.56
CA PRO A 269 2.39 13.73 6.76
C PRO A 269 1.80 13.20 5.42
N PRO A 270 1.93 11.89 5.12
CA PRO A 270 1.55 11.34 3.81
C PRO A 270 0.08 11.57 3.43
N GLN A 271 -0.83 11.55 4.41
CA GLN A 271 -2.27 11.77 4.15
C GLN A 271 -2.59 13.22 3.78
N GLU A 272 -1.81 14.18 4.27
CA GLU A 272 -1.95 15.60 3.89
C GLU A 272 -1.33 15.83 2.51
N MET A 273 -0.11 15.32 2.30
CA MET A 273 0.63 15.42 1.05
C MET A 273 -0.14 14.80 -0.12
N THR A 274 -0.60 13.55 0.03
CA THR A 274 -1.31 12.82 -1.03
C THR A 274 -2.59 13.54 -1.45
N ARG A 275 -3.35 14.08 -0.47
CA ARG A 275 -4.55 14.87 -0.76
C ARG A 275 -4.18 16.15 -1.53
N MET A 276 -3.19 16.88 -1.04
CA MET A 276 -2.73 18.12 -1.69
C MET A 276 -2.25 17.86 -3.12
N TRP A 277 -1.53 16.77 -3.32
CA TRP A 277 -1.13 16.32 -4.64
C TRP A 277 -2.34 16.13 -5.54
N GLN A 278 -3.30 15.29 -5.13
CA GLN A 278 -4.44 14.90 -5.94
C GLN A 278 -5.36 16.07 -6.32
N HIS A 279 -5.60 16.99 -5.38
CA HIS A 279 -6.60 18.05 -5.57
C HIS A 279 -6.03 19.37 -6.04
N GLU A 280 -4.74 19.64 -5.82
CA GLU A 280 -4.16 20.96 -6.05
C GLU A 280 -2.97 20.92 -7.01
N ILE A 281 -1.99 20.02 -6.77
CA ILE A 281 -0.73 19.97 -7.56
C ILE A 281 -0.93 19.27 -8.90
N ALA A 282 -1.54 18.09 -8.91
CA ALA A 282 -1.77 17.30 -10.11
C ALA A 282 -2.58 18.06 -11.17
N PRO A 283 -3.72 18.71 -10.84
CA PRO A 283 -4.47 19.51 -11.81
C PRO A 283 -3.65 20.69 -12.38
N GLU A 284 -2.77 21.29 -11.59
CA GLU A 284 -1.89 22.35 -12.07
C GLU A 284 -0.84 21.84 -13.07
N LEU A 285 -0.23 20.68 -12.78
CA LEU A 285 0.71 20.03 -13.71
C LEU A 285 0.02 19.57 -15.00
N GLU A 286 -1.22 19.07 -14.92
CA GLU A 286 -2.00 18.66 -16.07
C GLU A 286 -2.26 19.84 -17.03
N ARG A 287 -2.56 21.03 -16.49
CA ARG A 287 -2.72 22.25 -17.31
C ARG A 287 -1.44 22.73 -17.99
N ARG A 288 -0.28 22.34 -17.47
CA ARG A 288 1.05 22.77 -17.96
C ARG A 288 1.73 21.74 -18.86
N SER A 289 1.23 20.51 -18.87
CA SER A 289 1.84 19.44 -19.65
C SER A 289 1.34 19.46 -21.08
N ASP A 290 2.27 19.32 -22.03
CA ASP A 290 1.94 19.15 -23.45
C ASP A 290 1.39 17.75 -23.76
N SER A 291 1.45 16.81 -22.80
CA SER A 291 0.98 15.45 -22.99
C SER A 291 0.74 14.68 -21.70
N ILE A 292 -0.36 13.96 -21.66
CA ILE A 292 -0.79 13.14 -20.52
C ILE A 292 -0.58 11.67 -20.88
N LEU A 293 -0.02 10.91 -19.94
CA LEU A 293 0.11 9.45 -20.01
C LEU A 293 -0.92 8.83 -19.05
N VAL A 294 -1.92 8.15 -19.59
CA VAL A 294 -2.85 7.34 -18.78
C VAL A 294 -2.51 5.87 -18.90
N SER A 295 -3.00 5.06 -17.97
CA SER A 295 -2.81 3.61 -18.02
C SER A 295 -4.01 2.86 -17.49
N ARG A 296 -4.29 1.71 -18.11
CA ARG A 296 -5.16 0.65 -17.59
C ARG A 296 -4.30 -0.54 -17.19
N THR A 297 -4.55 -1.12 -16.03
CA THR A 297 -3.91 -2.37 -15.61
C THR A 297 -4.94 -3.49 -15.54
N LEU A 298 -4.79 -4.50 -16.39
CA LEU A 298 -5.54 -5.76 -16.30
C LEU A 298 -4.77 -6.72 -15.39
N LYS A 299 -5.41 -7.16 -14.30
CA LYS A 299 -4.79 -8.07 -13.34
C LYS A 299 -5.24 -9.50 -13.60
N THR A 300 -4.27 -10.40 -13.76
CA THR A 300 -4.53 -11.81 -14.09
C THR A 300 -4.16 -12.73 -12.93
N THR A 301 -4.81 -13.88 -12.86
CA THR A 301 -4.49 -14.97 -11.91
C THR A 301 -4.40 -16.29 -12.66
N GLY A 302 -3.65 -17.25 -12.11
CA GLY A 302 -3.47 -18.58 -12.70
C GLY A 302 -2.54 -18.63 -13.92
N LEU A 303 -2.01 -17.50 -14.39
CA LEU A 303 -1.10 -17.43 -15.53
C LEU A 303 0.30 -16.98 -15.09
N GLY A 304 1.33 -17.61 -15.64
CA GLY A 304 2.72 -17.18 -15.50
C GLY A 304 3.06 -16.03 -16.44
N GLU A 305 4.13 -15.29 -16.13
CA GLU A 305 4.54 -14.12 -16.91
C GLU A 305 4.77 -14.45 -18.40
N GLY A 306 5.52 -15.53 -18.68
CA GLY A 306 5.77 -15.98 -20.05
C GLY A 306 4.49 -16.38 -20.80
N THR A 307 3.50 -16.94 -20.12
CA THR A 307 2.20 -17.28 -20.72
C THR A 307 1.42 -16.04 -21.10
N VAL A 308 1.38 -15.03 -20.21
CA VAL A 308 0.72 -13.75 -20.51
C VAL A 308 1.43 -13.03 -21.66
N ASP A 309 2.76 -13.08 -21.71
CA ASP A 309 3.57 -12.51 -22.80
C ASP A 309 3.28 -13.17 -24.14
N GLU A 310 3.26 -14.51 -24.19
CA GLU A 310 2.93 -15.26 -25.39
C GLU A 310 1.51 -14.97 -25.87
N MET A 311 0.53 -14.99 -24.95
CA MET A 311 -0.88 -14.72 -25.26
C MET A 311 -1.07 -13.30 -25.82
N LEU A 312 -0.45 -12.29 -25.20
CA LEU A 312 -0.58 -10.90 -25.62
C LEU A 312 0.37 -10.50 -26.76
N SER A 313 1.24 -11.40 -27.23
CA SER A 313 2.23 -11.13 -28.28
C SER A 313 1.68 -10.41 -29.52
N PRO A 314 0.44 -10.66 -30.01
CA PRO A 314 -0.12 -9.92 -31.14
C PRO A 314 -0.37 -8.43 -30.87
N LEU A 315 -0.42 -8.03 -29.59
CA LEU A 315 -0.69 -6.66 -29.14
C LEU A 315 0.57 -5.92 -28.69
N LEU A 316 1.67 -6.63 -28.41
CA LEU A 316 2.92 -6.06 -27.88
C LEU A 316 3.69 -5.16 -28.86
N SER A 317 3.37 -5.23 -30.16
CA SER A 317 3.97 -4.36 -31.19
C SER A 317 3.39 -2.95 -31.21
N SER A 318 2.28 -2.71 -30.51
CA SER A 318 1.66 -1.38 -30.43
C SER A 318 2.56 -0.41 -29.65
N VAL A 319 2.80 0.77 -30.22
CA VAL A 319 3.69 1.79 -29.63
C VAL A 319 2.90 2.75 -28.76
N ASN A 320 1.73 3.21 -29.21
CA ASN A 320 0.84 4.09 -28.46
C ASN A 320 -0.63 3.80 -28.86
N PRO A 321 -1.42 3.12 -28.01
CA PRO A 321 -1.07 2.62 -26.67
C PRO A 321 0.00 1.52 -26.70
N SER A 322 0.77 1.37 -25.63
CA SER A 322 1.74 0.28 -25.42
C SER A 322 1.26 -0.68 -24.34
N ILE A 323 1.72 -1.93 -24.36
CA ILE A 323 1.44 -2.91 -23.29
C ILE A 323 2.76 -3.32 -22.62
N GLY A 324 2.79 -3.24 -21.29
CA GLY A 324 3.84 -3.80 -20.45
C GLY A 324 3.30 -4.92 -19.56
N ILE A 325 4.10 -5.96 -19.36
CA ILE A 325 3.74 -7.11 -18.52
C ILE A 325 4.61 -7.08 -17.26
N TYR A 326 3.98 -7.24 -16.10
CA TYR A 326 4.64 -7.12 -14.81
C TYR A 326 4.21 -8.24 -13.87
N ALA A 327 5.15 -9.03 -13.39
CA ALA A 327 4.91 -9.93 -12.27
C ALA A 327 4.78 -9.12 -10.96
N ARG A 328 3.70 -9.37 -10.23
CA ARG A 328 3.39 -8.81 -8.91
C ARG A 328 3.09 -9.94 -7.92
N ALA A 329 2.95 -9.58 -6.65
CA ALA A 329 2.70 -10.55 -5.60
C ALA A 329 1.32 -11.22 -5.72
N ASP A 330 0.36 -10.52 -6.32
CA ASP A 330 -1.05 -10.85 -6.53
C ASP A 330 -1.38 -11.38 -7.92
N GLY A 331 -0.40 -11.43 -8.84
CA GLY A 331 -0.60 -11.99 -10.18
C GLY A 331 0.32 -11.36 -11.22
N VAL A 332 0.01 -11.63 -12.49
CA VAL A 332 0.67 -10.97 -13.62
C VAL A 332 -0.24 -9.86 -14.12
N HIS A 333 0.31 -8.66 -14.21
CA HIS A 333 -0.42 -7.46 -14.60
C HIS A 333 -0.04 -7.07 -16.03
N ALA A 334 -1.04 -6.91 -16.90
CA ALA A 334 -0.88 -6.32 -18.22
C ALA A 334 -1.29 -4.84 -18.15
N ARG A 335 -0.31 -3.94 -18.20
CA ARG A 335 -0.53 -2.49 -18.15
C ARG A 335 -0.50 -1.92 -19.55
N ILE A 336 -1.64 -1.39 -19.98
CA ILE A 336 -1.84 -0.69 -21.25
C ILE A 336 -1.66 0.80 -20.96
N SER A 337 -0.75 1.47 -21.65
CA SER A 337 -0.46 2.90 -21.43
C SER A 337 -0.54 3.69 -22.73
N ALA A 338 -1.25 4.80 -22.73
CA ALA A 338 -1.34 5.71 -23.87
C ALA A 338 -0.93 7.12 -23.50
N LYS A 339 -0.26 7.79 -24.42
CA LYS A 339 0.15 9.20 -24.32
C LYS A 339 -0.63 10.02 -25.35
N SER A 340 -1.28 11.11 -24.93
CA SER A 340 -2.00 12.05 -25.82
C SER A 340 -1.99 13.47 -25.24
N PRO A 341 -2.26 14.53 -26.02
CA PRO A 341 -2.43 15.89 -25.49
C PRO A 341 -3.52 16.01 -24.43
N THR A 342 -4.59 15.22 -24.54
CA THR A 342 -5.68 15.21 -23.55
C THR A 342 -5.90 13.82 -22.94
N ARG A 343 -6.47 13.81 -21.72
CA ARG A 343 -6.79 12.57 -21.01
C ARG A 343 -7.84 11.73 -21.75
N GLU A 344 -8.81 12.39 -22.36
CA GLU A 344 -9.91 11.77 -23.11
C GLU A 344 -9.39 11.02 -24.33
N GLU A 345 -8.60 11.67 -25.18
CA GLU A 345 -7.97 11.03 -26.34
C GLU A 345 -7.06 9.86 -25.94
N ALA A 346 -6.35 9.98 -24.82
CA ALA A 346 -5.49 8.91 -24.34
C ALA A 346 -6.32 7.67 -23.90
N TRP A 347 -7.52 7.87 -23.36
CA TRP A 347 -8.44 6.76 -23.07
C TRP A 347 -9.05 6.15 -24.33
N ASP A 348 -9.44 6.97 -25.32
CA ASP A 348 -9.91 6.51 -26.63
C ASP A 348 -8.88 5.60 -27.33
N LEU A 349 -7.59 5.90 -27.14
CA LEU A 349 -6.50 5.04 -27.60
C LEU A 349 -6.43 3.71 -26.84
N ILE A 350 -6.62 3.71 -25.51
CA ILE A 350 -6.53 2.49 -24.68
C ILE A 350 -7.70 1.53 -24.94
N HIS A 351 -8.93 2.04 -25.06
CA HIS A 351 -10.14 1.21 -25.04
C HIS A 351 -10.13 0.04 -26.06
N PRO A 352 -9.83 0.25 -27.36
CA PRO A 352 -9.80 -0.85 -28.32
C PRO A 352 -8.73 -1.91 -28.02
N LEU A 353 -7.60 -1.49 -27.46
CA LEU A 353 -6.54 -2.43 -27.11
C LEU A 353 -6.84 -3.20 -25.82
N GLU A 354 -7.50 -2.54 -24.86
CA GLU A 354 -8.02 -3.16 -23.65
C GLU A 354 -9.04 -4.25 -23.96
N GLU A 355 -10.02 -3.99 -24.84
CA GLU A 355 -11.03 -4.97 -25.25
C GLU A 355 -10.39 -6.22 -25.84
N ARG A 356 -9.47 -6.06 -26.79
CA ARG A 356 -8.74 -7.18 -27.40
C ARG A 356 -7.88 -7.95 -26.38
N ALA A 357 -7.23 -7.24 -25.45
CA ALA A 357 -6.45 -7.89 -24.40
C ALA A 357 -7.36 -8.71 -23.46
N ARG A 358 -8.56 -8.21 -23.14
CA ARG A 358 -9.55 -8.94 -22.34
C ARG A 358 -10.11 -10.16 -23.06
N GLU A 359 -10.37 -10.05 -24.36
CA GLU A 359 -10.80 -11.20 -25.17
C GLU A 359 -9.75 -12.32 -25.15
N ILE A 360 -8.47 -11.98 -25.27
CA ILE A 360 -7.35 -12.93 -25.23
C ILE A 360 -7.17 -13.54 -23.84
N LEU A 361 -7.16 -12.71 -22.79
CA LEU A 361 -6.90 -13.17 -21.42
C LEU A 361 -8.13 -13.83 -20.76
N GLY A 362 -9.32 -13.51 -21.26
CA GLY A 362 -10.60 -14.07 -20.85
C GLY A 362 -10.83 -14.09 -19.34
N PRO A 363 -11.26 -15.23 -18.76
CA PRO A 363 -11.66 -15.33 -17.36
C PRO A 363 -10.49 -15.19 -16.37
N SER A 364 -9.25 -15.24 -16.84
CA SER A 364 -8.06 -15.04 -16.01
C SER A 364 -7.95 -13.59 -15.50
N VAL A 365 -8.58 -12.62 -16.17
CA VAL A 365 -8.64 -11.23 -15.69
C VAL A 365 -9.60 -11.12 -14.51
N TRP A 366 -9.09 -10.85 -13.32
CA TRP A 366 -9.88 -10.80 -12.09
C TRP A 366 -10.21 -9.39 -11.62
N GLY A 367 -9.49 -8.38 -12.07
CA GLY A 367 -9.71 -7.00 -11.66
C GLY A 367 -8.92 -6.01 -12.50
N ILE A 368 -9.17 -4.73 -12.27
CA ILE A 368 -8.47 -3.63 -12.91
C ILE A 368 -7.90 -2.62 -11.93
N ASP A 369 -6.78 -2.01 -12.31
CA ASP A 369 -6.19 -0.85 -11.64
C ASP A 369 -5.99 -1.03 -10.14
N ASP A 370 -6.88 -0.49 -9.30
CA ASP A 370 -6.80 -0.55 -7.84
C ASP A 370 -7.66 -1.66 -7.24
N ASP A 371 -8.37 -2.45 -8.07
CA ASP A 371 -9.12 -3.61 -7.61
C ASP A 371 -8.20 -4.57 -6.84
N THR A 372 -8.71 -5.07 -5.73
CA THR A 372 -8.06 -6.13 -4.97
C THR A 372 -8.89 -7.39 -5.05
N LEU A 373 -8.22 -8.54 -5.04
CA LEU A 373 -8.90 -9.83 -5.15
C LEU A 373 -9.93 -10.07 -4.03
N PRO A 374 -9.68 -9.73 -2.75
CA PRO A 374 -10.68 -9.87 -1.70
C PRO A 374 -11.92 -8.99 -1.95
N ALA A 375 -11.74 -7.73 -2.38
CA ALA A 375 -12.86 -6.84 -2.68
C ALA A 375 -13.69 -7.36 -3.87
N ALA A 376 -13.03 -7.85 -4.92
CA ALA A 376 -13.70 -8.41 -6.10
C ALA A 376 -14.53 -9.66 -5.72
N VAL A 377 -13.96 -10.58 -4.93
CA VAL A 377 -14.66 -11.77 -4.45
C VAL A 377 -15.82 -11.41 -3.52
N GLY A 378 -15.64 -10.43 -2.63
CA GLY A 378 -16.69 -9.94 -1.75
C GLY A 378 -17.89 -9.37 -2.51
N ARG A 379 -17.65 -8.62 -3.59
CA ARG A 379 -18.73 -8.17 -4.51
C ARG A 379 -19.47 -9.36 -5.11
N MET A 380 -18.76 -10.34 -5.65
CA MET A 380 -19.38 -11.53 -6.26
C MET A 380 -20.25 -12.33 -5.27
N LEU A 381 -19.80 -12.48 -4.02
CA LEU A 381 -20.60 -13.14 -2.97
C LEU A 381 -21.90 -12.37 -2.69
N ARG A 382 -21.82 -11.05 -2.53
CA ARG A 382 -23.01 -10.21 -2.30
C ARG A 382 -23.97 -10.24 -3.48
N ASP A 383 -23.46 -10.12 -4.70
CA ASP A 383 -24.27 -10.12 -5.92
C ASP A 383 -25.02 -11.46 -6.11
N GLN A 384 -24.43 -12.56 -5.64
CA GLN A 384 -25.04 -13.89 -5.65
C GLN A 384 -25.83 -14.22 -4.37
N GLY A 385 -25.85 -13.34 -3.37
CA GLY A 385 -26.50 -13.56 -2.07
C GLY A 385 -25.92 -14.72 -1.26
N LEU A 386 -24.64 -15.06 -1.47
CA LEU A 386 -23.96 -16.17 -0.81
C LEU A 386 -23.14 -15.72 0.39
N THR A 387 -23.02 -16.62 1.37
CA THR A 387 -22.26 -16.42 2.59
C THR A 387 -21.07 -17.36 2.69
N LEU A 388 -20.00 -16.91 3.36
CA LEU A 388 -18.70 -17.59 3.44
C LEU A 388 -18.27 -17.80 4.90
N ALA A 389 -17.79 -19.00 5.19
CA ALA A 389 -17.12 -19.38 6.43
C ALA A 389 -15.71 -19.92 6.14
N LEU A 390 -14.80 -19.77 7.10
CA LEU A 390 -13.43 -20.28 6.98
C LEU A 390 -13.05 -21.18 8.17
N MET A 391 -12.17 -22.14 7.92
CA MET A 391 -11.35 -22.77 8.95
C MET A 391 -9.88 -22.70 8.53
N GLU A 392 -9.08 -21.98 9.31
CA GLU A 392 -7.71 -21.61 8.98
C GLU A 392 -6.70 -22.27 9.91
N SER A 393 -5.72 -22.97 9.35
CA SER A 393 -4.54 -23.43 10.09
C SER A 393 -3.29 -22.66 9.64
N ALA A 394 -2.68 -23.00 8.50
CA ALA A 394 -1.39 -22.46 8.06
C ALA A 394 -1.36 -20.93 7.84
N THR A 395 -2.51 -20.31 7.54
CA THR A 395 -2.64 -18.85 7.38
C THR A 395 -2.84 -18.11 8.68
N GLY A 396 -3.28 -18.78 9.76
CA GLY A 396 -3.46 -18.16 11.07
C GLY A 396 -4.36 -16.92 11.07
N GLY A 397 -5.46 -16.93 10.31
CA GLY A 397 -6.42 -15.81 10.23
C GLY A 397 -6.15 -14.80 9.11
N SER A 398 -5.10 -14.99 8.29
CA SER A 398 -4.78 -14.04 7.22
C SER A 398 -5.83 -13.98 6.10
N ILE A 399 -6.61 -15.04 5.87
CA ILE A 399 -7.71 -14.99 4.88
C ILE A 399 -8.86 -14.14 5.45
N ALA A 400 -9.24 -14.40 6.71
CA ALA A 400 -10.25 -13.61 7.40
C ALA A 400 -9.89 -12.11 7.42
N SER A 401 -8.65 -11.78 7.81
CA SER A 401 -8.15 -10.40 7.81
C SER A 401 -8.31 -9.74 6.43
N ALA A 402 -7.86 -10.41 5.37
CA ALA A 402 -7.93 -9.87 4.02
C ALA A 402 -9.37 -9.64 3.52
N ILE A 403 -10.34 -10.44 3.99
CA ILE A 403 -11.76 -10.25 3.69
C ILE A 403 -12.34 -9.07 4.48
N THR A 404 -11.98 -8.95 5.76
CA THR A 404 -12.55 -7.93 6.67
C THR A 404 -11.92 -6.54 6.52
N ASP A 405 -10.83 -6.41 5.76
CA ASP A 405 -10.22 -5.11 5.42
C ASP A 405 -11.13 -4.25 4.51
N TYR A 406 -12.24 -4.79 4.02
CA TYR A 406 -13.18 -4.10 3.13
C TYR A 406 -14.57 -3.93 3.76
N ASP A 407 -15.14 -2.75 3.53
CA ASP A 407 -16.49 -2.40 3.97
C ASP A 407 -17.55 -3.33 3.37
N GLY A 408 -18.59 -3.60 4.16
CA GLY A 408 -19.68 -4.51 3.79
C GLY A 408 -19.28 -5.99 3.78
N SER A 409 -18.14 -6.35 4.38
CA SER A 409 -17.74 -7.76 4.54
C SER A 409 -18.69 -8.53 5.46
N SER A 410 -19.33 -7.87 6.42
CA SER A 410 -20.34 -8.45 7.32
C SER A 410 -21.57 -9.05 6.60
N ASP A 411 -21.85 -8.61 5.38
CA ASP A 411 -23.03 -9.05 4.63
C ASP A 411 -22.90 -10.50 4.16
N TYR A 412 -21.67 -10.95 3.87
CA TYR A 412 -21.39 -12.28 3.35
C TYR A 412 -20.47 -13.11 4.25
N PHE A 413 -19.58 -12.50 5.04
CA PHE A 413 -18.60 -13.23 5.82
C PHE A 413 -19.14 -13.61 7.21
N LYS A 414 -19.36 -14.91 7.46
CA LYS A 414 -19.89 -15.43 8.73
C LYS A 414 -18.84 -15.54 9.84
N GLY A 415 -17.58 -15.71 9.48
CA GLY A 415 -16.47 -15.81 10.42
C GLY A 415 -15.41 -16.81 10.00
N SER A 416 -14.40 -16.97 10.86
CA SER A 416 -13.28 -17.90 10.67
C SER A 416 -12.97 -18.64 11.98
N LEU A 417 -12.76 -19.94 11.86
CA LEU A 417 -12.26 -20.82 12.92
C LEU A 417 -10.75 -21.01 12.75
N VAL A 418 -9.93 -20.38 13.59
CA VAL A 418 -8.47 -20.53 13.50
C VAL A 418 -8.01 -21.74 14.31
N THR A 419 -7.87 -22.89 13.64
CA THR A 419 -7.54 -24.20 14.23
C THR A 419 -6.06 -24.54 14.02
N TYR A 420 -5.18 -23.82 14.72
CA TYR A 420 -3.73 -23.96 14.54
C TYR A 420 -3.18 -25.28 15.09
N ALA A 421 -3.80 -25.81 16.15
CA ALA A 421 -3.48 -27.13 16.72
C ALA A 421 -4.36 -28.24 16.10
N THR A 422 -3.83 -29.46 16.04
CA THR A 422 -4.58 -30.61 15.52
C THR A 422 -5.81 -30.93 16.38
N GLU A 423 -5.69 -30.81 17.69
CA GLU A 423 -6.79 -31.01 18.64
C GLU A 423 -7.92 -30.01 18.40
N ALA A 424 -7.58 -28.76 18.08
CA ALA A 424 -8.56 -27.73 17.76
C ALA A 424 -9.31 -28.01 16.45
N LYS A 425 -8.64 -28.62 15.45
CA LYS A 425 -9.32 -29.09 14.23
C LYS A 425 -10.39 -30.13 14.58
N ILE A 426 -10.04 -31.07 15.45
CA ILE A 426 -10.94 -32.16 15.86
C ILE A 426 -12.12 -31.65 16.67
N GLU A 427 -11.86 -30.79 17.67
CA GLU A 427 -12.89 -30.18 18.51
C GLU A 427 -13.92 -29.37 17.70
N LEU A 428 -13.47 -28.75 16.60
CA LEU A 428 -14.29 -27.91 15.74
C LEU A 428 -14.77 -28.61 14.47
N GLY A 429 -14.86 -29.96 14.50
CA GLY A 429 -15.64 -30.72 13.53
C GLY A 429 -14.86 -31.51 12.49
N VAL A 430 -13.52 -31.50 12.51
CA VAL A 430 -12.71 -32.41 11.66
C VAL A 430 -12.69 -33.81 12.27
N PRO A 431 -13.13 -34.87 11.57
CA PRO A 431 -13.08 -36.23 12.12
C PRO A 431 -11.67 -36.67 12.52
N ALA A 432 -11.52 -37.23 13.72
CA ALA A 432 -10.23 -37.68 14.24
C ALA A 432 -9.62 -38.81 13.39
N GLU A 433 -10.47 -39.61 12.74
CA GLU A 433 -10.07 -40.67 11.85
C GLU A 433 -9.35 -40.14 10.61
N ILE A 434 -9.80 -38.99 10.07
CA ILE A 434 -9.15 -38.36 8.91
C ILE A 434 -7.73 -37.93 9.26
N ILE A 435 -7.55 -37.28 10.41
CA ILE A 435 -6.23 -36.88 10.90
C ILE A 435 -5.33 -38.11 11.12
N THR A 436 -5.87 -39.18 11.69
CA THR A 436 -5.12 -40.40 11.98
C THR A 436 -4.66 -41.12 10.70
N MET A 437 -5.52 -41.17 9.68
CA MET A 437 -5.24 -41.88 8.43
C MET A 437 -4.41 -41.07 7.45
N HIS A 438 -4.62 -39.76 7.38
CA HIS A 438 -4.07 -38.90 6.32
C HIS A 438 -3.12 -37.81 6.82
N GLY A 439 -3.03 -37.58 8.14
CA GLY A 439 -2.27 -36.48 8.71
C GLY A 439 -3.03 -35.16 8.76
N ALA A 440 -2.55 -34.22 9.58
CA ALA A 440 -3.17 -32.91 9.75
C ALA A 440 -2.89 -31.96 8.59
N ILE A 441 -1.96 -32.31 7.70
CA ILE A 441 -1.62 -31.57 6.47
C ILE A 441 -1.92 -32.48 5.28
N SER A 442 -3.17 -32.51 4.81
CA SER A 442 -3.57 -33.38 3.71
C SER A 442 -4.74 -32.80 2.94
N LYS A 443 -5.05 -33.41 1.80
CA LYS A 443 -6.24 -33.09 1.01
C LYS A 443 -7.49 -33.32 1.87
N GLU A 444 -7.61 -34.51 2.44
CA GLU A 444 -8.76 -34.99 3.20
C GLU A 444 -9.01 -34.11 4.43
N THR A 445 -7.94 -33.67 5.10
CA THR A 445 -8.06 -32.71 6.22
C THR A 445 -8.56 -31.35 5.73
N ALA A 446 -8.06 -30.82 4.61
CA ALA A 446 -8.55 -29.54 4.08
C ALA A 446 -10.04 -29.61 3.68
N GLU A 447 -10.47 -30.70 3.05
CA GLU A 447 -11.87 -30.95 2.68
C GLU A 447 -12.78 -31.01 3.91
N ALA A 448 -12.37 -31.77 4.94
CA ALA A 448 -13.10 -31.85 6.21
C ALA A 448 -13.16 -30.50 6.95
N MET A 449 -12.08 -29.72 6.91
CA MET A 449 -12.04 -28.36 7.47
C MET A 449 -13.03 -27.43 6.75
N ALA A 450 -13.14 -27.52 5.42
CA ALA A 450 -14.07 -26.70 4.64
C ALA A 450 -15.53 -27.01 4.98
N GLU A 451 -15.87 -28.29 5.06
CA GLU A 451 -17.20 -28.78 5.43
C GLU A 451 -17.58 -28.38 6.87
N ALA A 452 -16.64 -28.55 7.80
CA ALA A 452 -16.81 -28.18 9.20
C ALA A 452 -17.03 -26.66 9.35
N ALA A 453 -16.23 -25.83 8.65
CA ALA A 453 -16.42 -24.37 8.65
C ALA A 453 -17.82 -23.98 8.17
N ARG A 454 -18.26 -24.52 7.03
CA ARG A 454 -19.59 -24.24 6.46
C ARG A 454 -20.69 -24.59 7.46
N THR A 455 -20.61 -25.78 8.05
CA THR A 455 -21.65 -26.31 8.94
C THR A 455 -21.69 -25.58 10.28
N HIS A 456 -20.54 -25.35 10.92
CA HIS A 456 -20.46 -24.70 12.24
C HIS A 456 -20.88 -23.23 12.22
N LEU A 457 -20.60 -22.52 11.12
CA LEU A 457 -20.92 -21.09 10.99
C LEU A 457 -22.17 -20.83 10.14
N HIS A 458 -22.88 -21.88 9.74
CA HIS A 458 -24.12 -21.81 8.95
C HIS A 458 -23.97 -20.91 7.71
N ALA A 459 -22.90 -21.13 6.94
CA ALA A 459 -22.64 -20.42 5.69
C ALA A 459 -23.06 -21.26 4.48
N ASP A 460 -23.21 -20.62 3.32
CA ASP A 460 -23.44 -21.31 2.05
C ASP A 460 -22.17 -21.97 1.54
N LEU A 461 -21.00 -21.35 1.79
CA LEU A 461 -19.70 -21.83 1.37
C LEU A 461 -18.74 -21.92 2.56
N GLY A 462 -17.91 -22.96 2.60
CA GLY A 462 -16.82 -23.11 3.57
C GLY A 462 -15.48 -23.26 2.87
N ILE A 463 -14.42 -22.61 3.37
CA ILE A 463 -13.04 -22.85 2.94
C ILE A 463 -12.21 -23.41 4.09
N GLY A 464 -11.53 -24.52 3.83
CA GLY A 464 -10.58 -25.14 4.74
C GLY A 464 -9.16 -25.01 4.22
N ILE A 465 -8.23 -24.61 5.08
CA ILE A 465 -6.80 -24.51 4.71
C ILE A 465 -5.86 -25.10 5.78
N THR A 466 -5.04 -26.05 5.36
CA THR A 466 -3.94 -26.64 6.14
C THR A 466 -2.64 -26.69 5.33
N GLY A 467 -1.49 -26.73 5.99
CA GLY A 467 -0.21 -26.59 5.32
C GLY A 467 0.96 -26.24 6.23
N ILE A 468 2.13 -26.07 5.62
CA ILE A 468 3.39 -25.72 6.25
C ILE A 468 3.84 -24.38 5.66
N ALA A 469 3.57 -23.26 6.33
CA ALA A 469 3.96 -21.96 5.78
C ALA A 469 5.49 -21.83 5.61
N GLY A 470 6.28 -22.41 6.51
CA GLY A 470 7.74 -22.36 6.45
C GLY A 470 8.37 -23.08 7.64
N GLY A 471 9.69 -23.22 7.65
CA GLY A 471 10.43 -23.94 8.71
C GLY A 471 11.00 -25.25 8.18
N THR A 472 10.85 -26.32 8.94
CA THR A 472 11.27 -27.68 8.57
C THR A 472 10.11 -28.47 7.98
N GLU A 473 10.42 -29.65 7.45
CA GLU A 473 9.42 -30.62 7.00
C GLU A 473 8.54 -31.07 8.19
N VAL A 474 7.27 -31.36 7.90
CA VAL A 474 6.26 -31.86 8.86
C VAL A 474 5.44 -32.92 8.13
N GLU A 475 5.19 -34.08 8.76
CA GLU A 475 4.45 -35.20 8.14
C GLU A 475 5.03 -35.59 6.75
N ASP A 476 6.37 -35.66 6.64
CA ASP A 476 7.14 -35.92 5.41
C ASP A 476 6.84 -34.95 4.24
N GLN A 477 6.23 -33.81 4.56
CA GLN A 477 5.92 -32.78 3.59
C GLN A 477 6.85 -31.57 3.74
N PRO A 478 7.31 -31.00 2.62
CA PRO A 478 8.24 -29.90 2.65
C PRO A 478 7.57 -28.57 3.03
N PRO A 479 8.35 -27.60 3.57
CA PRO A 479 7.89 -26.23 3.75
C PRO A 479 7.32 -25.63 2.46
N GLY A 480 6.30 -24.80 2.64
CA GLY A 480 5.54 -24.16 1.57
C GLY A 480 4.32 -24.92 1.10
N THR A 481 4.13 -26.17 1.54
CA THR A 481 3.00 -27.02 1.13
C THR A 481 1.69 -26.51 1.69
N MET A 482 0.68 -26.35 0.84
CA MET A 482 -0.66 -25.85 1.18
C MET A 482 -1.74 -26.71 0.52
N HIS A 483 -2.74 -27.08 1.32
CA HIS A 483 -3.96 -27.76 0.91
C HIS A 483 -5.13 -26.83 1.19
N ILE A 484 -5.92 -26.54 0.16
CA ILE A 484 -7.05 -25.61 0.24
C ILE A 484 -8.25 -26.29 -0.38
N ALA A 485 -9.36 -26.34 0.34
CA ALA A 485 -10.63 -26.86 -0.16
C ALA A 485 -11.75 -25.83 0.00
N LEU A 486 -12.74 -25.90 -0.89
CA LEU A 486 -13.98 -25.13 -0.84
C LEU A 486 -15.15 -26.10 -0.91
N ALA A 487 -16.05 -26.03 0.07
CA ALA A 487 -17.24 -26.88 0.17
C ALA A 487 -18.53 -26.05 0.04
N ASP A 488 -19.50 -26.53 -0.72
CA ASP A 488 -20.80 -25.86 -0.93
C ASP A 488 -22.02 -26.67 -0.44
N GLY A 489 -21.78 -27.90 0.04
CA GLY A 489 -22.78 -28.82 0.57
C GLY A 489 -23.26 -29.88 -0.42
N SER A 490 -22.92 -29.70 -1.69
CA SER A 490 -23.13 -30.68 -2.75
C SER A 490 -21.82 -31.30 -3.24
N GLY A 491 -20.72 -30.54 -3.16
CA GLY A 491 -19.40 -30.94 -3.65
C GLY A 491 -18.28 -30.16 -2.99
N ILE A 492 -17.06 -30.53 -3.36
CA ILE A 492 -15.82 -29.94 -2.86
C ILE A 492 -14.88 -29.65 -4.02
N GLU A 493 -14.43 -28.41 -4.09
CA GLU A 493 -13.33 -27.97 -4.96
C GLU A 493 -12.02 -27.98 -4.17
N TYR A 494 -10.94 -28.43 -4.81
CA TYR A 494 -9.66 -28.61 -4.13
C TYR A 494 -8.49 -28.00 -4.91
N SER A 495 -7.54 -27.44 -4.16
CA SER A 495 -6.32 -26.86 -4.69
C SER A 495 -5.12 -27.19 -3.81
N HIS A 496 -4.01 -27.53 -4.46
CA HIS A 496 -2.73 -27.85 -3.83
C HIS A 496 -1.62 -26.97 -4.39
N SER A 497 -0.70 -26.52 -3.54
CA SER A 497 0.47 -25.76 -3.99
C SER A 497 1.65 -25.87 -3.03
N ARG A 498 2.84 -25.58 -3.57
CA ARG A 498 4.08 -25.47 -2.81
C ARG A 498 4.77 -24.15 -3.09
N TYR A 499 5.09 -23.41 -2.03
CA TYR A 499 5.73 -22.09 -2.12
C TYR A 499 7.13 -22.08 -1.50
N TYR A 500 8.13 -21.65 -2.28
CA TYR A 500 9.54 -21.72 -1.89
C TYR A 500 10.09 -20.44 -1.25
N GLN A 501 9.30 -19.36 -1.23
CA GLN A 501 9.76 -18.01 -0.89
C GLN A 501 9.73 -17.70 0.63
N GLY A 502 9.59 -18.72 1.48
CA GLY A 502 9.54 -18.59 2.94
C GLY A 502 8.15 -18.29 3.50
N ARG A 503 8.07 -18.24 4.84
CA ARG A 503 6.83 -18.21 5.62
C ARG A 503 5.84 -17.13 5.18
N GLU A 504 6.27 -15.87 5.20
CA GLU A 504 5.37 -14.73 4.91
C GLU A 504 4.84 -14.77 3.47
N ALA A 505 5.70 -15.12 2.51
CA ALA A 505 5.30 -15.23 1.12
C ALA A 505 4.36 -16.43 0.88
N ALA A 506 4.59 -17.56 1.55
CA ALA A 506 3.72 -18.73 1.48
C ALA A 506 2.32 -18.42 2.03
N LYS A 507 2.22 -17.76 3.20
CA LYS A 507 0.92 -17.32 3.75
C LYS A 507 0.19 -16.39 2.78
N ARG A 508 0.88 -15.35 2.29
CA ARG A 508 0.28 -14.38 1.34
C ARG A 508 -0.22 -15.06 0.06
N ARG A 509 0.57 -15.98 -0.51
CA ARG A 509 0.18 -16.72 -1.72
C ARG A 509 -1.00 -17.67 -1.45
N ALA A 510 -1.04 -18.31 -0.29
CA ALA A 510 -2.15 -19.17 0.10
C ALA A 510 -3.47 -18.40 0.23
N VAL A 511 -3.44 -17.17 0.77
CA VAL A 511 -4.63 -16.28 0.79
C VAL A 511 -5.13 -16.00 -0.62
N LEU A 512 -4.23 -15.60 -1.53
CA LEU A 512 -4.58 -15.32 -2.93
C LEU A 512 -5.10 -16.56 -3.65
N GLN A 513 -4.54 -17.74 -3.35
CA GLN A 513 -4.99 -19.01 -3.92
C GLN A 513 -6.38 -19.39 -3.45
N ALA A 514 -6.68 -19.25 -2.15
CA ALA A 514 -8.02 -19.51 -1.61
C ALA A 514 -9.07 -18.59 -2.24
N LEU A 515 -8.77 -17.29 -2.36
CA LEU A 515 -9.67 -16.34 -3.00
C LEU A 515 -9.79 -16.57 -4.51
N SER A 516 -8.72 -17.02 -5.18
CA SER A 516 -8.77 -17.40 -6.60
C SER A 516 -9.59 -18.67 -6.83
N LEU A 517 -9.51 -19.65 -5.92
CA LEU A 517 -10.37 -20.85 -5.93
C LEU A 517 -11.84 -20.46 -5.80
N LEU A 518 -12.16 -19.64 -4.80
CA LEU A 518 -13.52 -19.13 -4.57
C LEU A 518 -14.03 -18.33 -5.77
N ARG A 519 -13.22 -17.43 -6.34
CA ARG A 519 -13.60 -16.69 -7.54
C ARG A 519 -13.96 -17.62 -8.69
N ARG A 520 -13.12 -18.63 -8.99
CA ARG A 520 -13.39 -19.59 -10.07
C ARG A 520 -14.69 -20.35 -9.84
N TYR A 521 -14.93 -20.79 -8.60
CA TYR A 521 -16.18 -21.43 -8.21
C TYR A 521 -17.40 -20.52 -8.47
N LEU A 522 -17.36 -19.27 -8.00
CA LEU A 522 -18.45 -18.30 -8.18
C LEU A 522 -18.70 -17.95 -9.65
N MET A 523 -17.66 -17.92 -10.49
CA MET A 523 -17.81 -17.74 -11.94
C MET A 523 -18.49 -18.94 -12.60
N SER A 524 -18.05 -20.16 -12.25
CA SER A 524 -18.60 -21.40 -12.79
C SER A 524 -20.08 -21.57 -12.40
N ARG A 525 -20.42 -21.23 -11.15
CA ARG A 525 -21.80 -21.15 -10.67
C ARG A 525 -22.65 -20.14 -11.46
N ALA A 526 -22.13 -18.94 -11.70
CA ALA A 526 -22.83 -17.93 -12.49
C ALA A 526 -23.03 -18.35 -13.96
N ALA A 527 -22.14 -19.18 -14.51
CA ALA A 527 -22.26 -19.77 -15.84
C ALA A 527 -23.23 -20.97 -15.90
N GLY A 528 -23.66 -21.51 -14.74
CA GLY A 528 -24.53 -22.68 -14.65
C GLY A 528 -23.80 -24.04 -14.74
N ASP A 529 -22.48 -24.05 -14.57
CA ASP A 529 -21.63 -25.26 -14.65
C ASP A 529 -21.59 -26.04 -13.32
N VAL A 530 -22.04 -25.42 -12.23
CA VAL A 530 -22.10 -26.00 -10.88
C VAL A 530 -23.54 -25.89 -10.38
N PRO A 531 -24.08 -26.94 -9.71
CA PRO A 531 -25.46 -26.99 -9.24
C PRO A 531 -25.89 -25.89 -8.27
#